data_AF-A0A8T7DB61-F1
#
_entry.id   AF-A0A8T7DB61-F1
#
_cell.length_a   1.000
_cell.length_b   1.000
_cell.length_c   1.000
_cell.angle_alpha   90.00
_cell.angle_beta   90.00
_cell.angle_gamma   90.00
#
_symmetry.space_group_name_H-M   'P 1'
#
loop_
_entity.id
_entity.type
_entity.pdbx_description
1 polymer ?
#
loop_
_entity_poly.entity_id
_entity_poly.type
_entity_poly.pdbx_seq_one_letter_code
_entity_poly.pdbx_strand_id
1 'polypeptide(L)'
;MRKSNIIGLFLGGCLMLFVLSVADGVIRSRLAAETLMHKAALVRSLELTDPCLFTEARYTRHLTQADRHAPFPDHPVAFDYFPSGSLAPPP
;
A
#
# COMPACT_ATOMS: atom_id res chain seq x y z
N MET A 1 2.08 35.62 23.19
CA MET A 1 1.29 35.16 22.02
C MET A 1 -0.05 34.63 22.50
N ARG A 2 -1.18 34.99 21.88
CA ARG A 2 -2.50 34.46 22.25
C ARG A 2 -2.54 32.96 21.91
N LYS A 3 -3.18 32.13 22.75
CA LYS A 3 -3.25 30.65 22.54
C LYS A 3 -3.72 30.27 21.12
N SER A 4 -4.63 31.08 20.54
CA SER A 4 -5.11 30.93 19.17
C SER A 4 -4.01 31.02 18.10
N ASN A 5 -3.00 31.87 18.29
CA ASN A 5 -1.92 32.02 17.31
C ASN A 5 -1.00 30.80 17.30
N ILE A 6 -0.81 30.16 18.47
CA ILE A 6 0.00 28.94 18.60
C ILE A 6 -0.68 27.78 17.88
N ILE A 7 -1.99 27.60 18.10
CA ILE A 7 -2.78 26.56 17.42
C ILE A 7 -2.81 26.80 15.92
N GLY A 8 -2.99 28.06 15.49
CA GLY A 8 -2.98 28.42 14.07
C GLY A 8 -1.65 28.10 13.38
N LEU A 9 -0.53 28.41 14.03
CA LEU A 9 0.81 28.08 13.51
C LEU A 9 1.01 26.57 13.43
N PHE A 10 0.59 25.83 14.45
CA PHE A 10 0.68 24.37 14.48
C PHE A 10 -0.13 23.72 13.35
N LEU A 11 -1.41 24.10 13.21
CA LEU A 11 -2.27 23.60 12.14
C LEU A 11 -1.74 23.97 10.75
N GLY A 12 -1.22 25.18 10.59
CA GLY A 12 -0.57 25.62 9.35
C GLY A 12 0.65 24.76 9.02
N GLY A 13 1.47 24.43 10.01
CA GLY A 13 2.59 23.51 9.87
C GLY A 13 2.16 22.11 9.47
N CYS A 14 1.14 21.54 10.13
CA CYS A 14 0.58 20.24 9.77
C CYS A 14 0.04 20.22 8.34
N LEU A 15 -0.70 21.26 7.93
CA LEU A 15 -1.24 21.38 6.58
C LEU A 15 -0.12 21.48 5.54
N MET A 16 0.92 22.26 5.82
CA MET A 16 2.08 22.38 4.93
C MET A 16 2.79 21.03 4.75
N LEU A 17 3.04 20.30 5.84
CA LEU A 17 3.64 18.96 5.77
C LEU A 17 2.76 17.99 4.97
N PHE A 18 1.45 18.02 5.18
CA PHE A 18 0.51 17.19 4.44
C PHE A 18 0.57 17.47 2.93
N VAL A 19 0.57 18.75 2.53
CA VAL A 19 0.68 19.15 1.12
C VAL A 19 2.02 18.69 0.52
N LEU A 20 3.11 18.81 1.27
CA LEU A 20 4.43 18.34 0.83
C LEU A 20 4.46 16.82 0.63
N SER A 21 3.85 16.05 1.52
CA SER A 21 3.75 14.59 1.38
C SER A 21 2.95 14.18 0.16
N VAL A 22 1.83 14.86 -0.13
CA VAL A 22 1.04 14.60 -1.35
C VAL A 22 1.85 14.97 -2.60
N ALA A 23 2.54 16.12 -2.59
CA ALA A 23 3.37 16.55 -3.71
C ALA A 23 4.52 15.56 -3.99
N ASP A 24 5.23 15.12 -2.95
CA ASP A 24 6.28 14.08 -3.05
C ASP A 24 5.69 12.78 -3.62
N GLY A 25 4.52 12.35 -3.15
CA GLY A 25 3.82 11.18 -3.68
C GLY A 25 3.48 11.29 -5.17
N VAL A 26 3.01 12.47 -5.63
CA VAL A 26 2.71 12.72 -7.05
C VAL A 26 3.99 12.76 -7.89
N ILE A 27 5.08 13.32 -7.38
CA ILE A 27 6.36 13.35 -8.10
C ILE A 27 6.91 11.94 -8.24
N ARG A 28 6.93 11.17 -7.14
CA ARG A 28 7.41 9.77 -7.14
C ARG A 28 6.58 8.88 -8.03
N SER A 29 5.25 9.03 -8.05
CA SER A 29 4.39 8.21 -8.92
C SER A 29 4.66 8.48 -10.40
N ARG A 30 4.92 9.74 -10.77
CA ARG A 30 5.34 10.12 -12.14
C ARG A 30 6.71 9.54 -12.50
N LEU A 31 7.68 9.64 -11.60
CA LEU A 31 9.01 9.05 -11.82
C LEU A 31 8.97 7.52 -11.91
N ALA A 32 8.07 6.88 -11.16
CA ALA A 32 7.88 5.44 -11.19
C ALA A 32 7.07 4.96 -12.42
N ALA A 33 6.46 5.85 -13.21
CA ALA A 33 5.61 5.48 -14.34
C ALA A 33 6.36 4.65 -15.39
N GLU A 34 7.59 5.05 -15.74
CA GLU A 34 8.42 4.31 -16.70
C GLU A 34 8.75 2.90 -16.18
N THR A 35 9.15 2.80 -14.90
CA THR A 35 9.42 1.52 -14.25
C THR A 35 8.17 0.64 -14.21
N LEU A 36 6.99 1.23 -13.98
CA LEU A 36 5.72 0.53 -13.98
C LEU A 36 5.36 0.00 -15.38
N MET A 37 5.58 0.80 -16.43
CA MET A 37 5.39 0.37 -17.82
C MET A 37 6.31 -0.78 -18.19
N HIS A 38 7.58 -0.72 -17.77
CA HIS A 38 8.53 -1.82 -17.99
C HIS A 38 8.10 -3.11 -17.29
N LYS A 39 7.67 -3.02 -16.03
CA LYS A 39 7.12 -4.17 -15.28
C LYS A 39 5.87 -4.74 -15.95
N ALA A 40 4.96 -3.89 -16.43
CA ALA A 40 3.76 -4.33 -17.14
C ALA A 40 4.09 -5.08 -18.45
N ALA A 41 5.12 -4.64 -19.18
CA ALA A 41 5.61 -5.34 -20.36
C ALA A 41 6.18 -6.72 -20.01
N LEU A 42 6.97 -6.83 -18.93
CA LEU A 42 7.51 -8.10 -18.44
C LEU A 42 6.39 -9.08 -18.05
N VAL A 43 5.41 -8.63 -17.26
CA VAL A 43 4.23 -9.41 -16.87
C VAL A 43 3.53 -9.99 -18.10
N ARG A 44 3.35 -9.16 -19.15
CA ARG A 44 2.75 -9.60 -20.40
C ARG A 44 3.61 -10.61 -21.16
N SER A 45 4.93 -10.40 -21.24
CA SER A 45 5.84 -11.31 -21.96
C SER A 45 6.00 -12.67 -21.29
N LEU A 46 5.83 -12.72 -19.96
CA LEU A 46 5.94 -13.92 -19.16
C LEU A 46 4.58 -14.60 -18.93
N GLU A 47 3.51 -14.06 -19.51
CA GLU A 47 2.14 -14.54 -19.34
C GLU A 47 1.74 -14.73 -17.87
N LEU A 48 2.23 -13.83 -17.00
CA LEU A 48 1.90 -13.87 -15.58
C LEU A 48 0.43 -13.49 -15.42
N THR A 49 -0.42 -14.48 -15.14
CA THR A 49 -1.87 -14.33 -15.02
C THR A 49 -2.31 -13.89 -13.63
N ASP A 50 -1.42 -13.99 -12.64
CA ASP A 50 -1.80 -13.84 -11.24
C ASP A 50 -1.22 -12.57 -10.61
N PRO A 51 -2.06 -11.55 -10.29
CA PRO A 51 -1.60 -10.31 -9.68
C PRO A 51 -1.20 -10.55 -8.21
N CYS A 52 0.11 -10.59 -7.95
CA CYS A 52 0.66 -10.57 -6.59
C CYS A 52 0.60 -9.15 -6.03
N LEU A 53 -0.48 -8.80 -5.33
CA LEU A 53 -0.69 -7.46 -4.76
C LEU A 53 0.27 -7.16 -3.61
N PHE A 54 0.63 -8.18 -2.85
CA PHE A 54 1.50 -8.09 -1.69
C PHE A 54 2.42 -9.31 -1.65
N THR A 55 3.71 -9.11 -1.42
CA THR A 55 4.68 -10.22 -1.32
C THR A 55 4.79 -10.81 0.08
N GLU A 56 4.23 -10.11 1.07
CA GLU A 56 4.36 -10.40 2.51
C GLU A 56 3.38 -11.48 2.97
N ALA A 57 2.14 -11.11 3.33
CA ALA A 57 1.14 -12.03 3.84
C ALA A 57 0.65 -12.98 2.74
N ARG A 58 0.70 -14.30 3.00
CA ARG A 58 0.45 -15.35 2.00
C ARG A 58 -0.98 -15.28 1.42
N TYR A 59 -1.97 -14.95 2.25
CA TYR A 59 -3.38 -14.75 1.86
C TYR A 59 -3.63 -13.45 1.09
N THR A 60 -2.66 -12.54 1.06
CA THR A 60 -2.75 -11.26 0.33
C THR A 60 -2.07 -11.30 -1.04
N ARG A 61 -1.32 -12.38 -1.35
CA ARG A 61 -0.72 -12.60 -2.68
C ARG A 61 -1.79 -12.79 -3.74
N HIS A 62 -2.74 -13.68 -3.49
CA HIS A 62 -3.84 -13.98 -4.39
C HIS A 62 -5.15 -14.03 -3.59
N LEU A 63 -5.84 -12.89 -3.53
CA LEU A 63 -7.07 -12.75 -2.74
C LEU A 63 -8.15 -13.79 -3.12
N THR A 64 -8.13 -14.26 -4.37
CA THR A 64 -9.03 -15.30 -4.88
C THR A 64 -8.54 -16.73 -4.63
N GLN A 65 -7.26 -16.93 -4.33
CA GLN A 65 -6.63 -18.23 -4.08
C GLN A 65 -6.05 -18.32 -2.66
N ALA A 66 -6.72 -17.70 -1.67
CA ALA A 66 -6.36 -17.88 -0.27
C ALA A 66 -6.27 -19.39 0.03
N ASP A 67 -5.11 -19.82 0.53
CA ASP A 67 -4.68 -21.22 0.59
C ASP A 67 -5.55 -22.01 1.58
N ARG A 68 -6.64 -22.63 1.09
CA ARG A 68 -7.53 -23.49 1.88
C ARG A 68 -6.81 -24.72 2.45
N HIS A 69 -5.61 -25.04 1.97
CA HIS A 69 -4.85 -26.23 2.35
C HIS A 69 -3.55 -25.89 3.10
N ALA A 70 -3.36 -24.63 3.51
CA ALA A 70 -2.26 -24.27 4.39
C ALA A 70 -2.44 -24.98 5.75
N PRO A 71 -1.40 -25.69 6.26
CA PRO A 71 -1.47 -26.37 7.56
C PRO A 71 -1.69 -25.42 8.75
N PHE A 72 -1.49 -24.11 8.56
CA PHE A 72 -1.88 -23.03 9.47
C PHE A 72 -2.50 -21.90 8.63
N PRO A 73 -3.83 -21.85 8.49
CA PRO A 73 -4.49 -20.85 7.67
C PRO A 73 -4.46 -19.49 8.37
N ASP A 74 -3.71 -18.55 7.80
CA ASP A 74 -3.81 -17.13 8.13
C ASP A 74 -5.03 -16.54 7.41
N HIS A 75 -5.75 -15.62 8.07
CA HIS A 75 -6.94 -14.97 7.52
C HIS A 75 -6.77 -13.45 7.49
N PRO A 76 -7.54 -12.71 6.66
CA PRO A 76 -7.58 -11.26 6.74
C PRO A 76 -7.84 -10.80 8.18
N VAL A 77 -7.13 -9.77 8.64
CA VAL A 77 -7.20 -9.25 10.02
C VAL A 77 -6.71 -10.25 11.10
N ALA A 78 -6.01 -11.32 10.72
CA ALA A 78 -5.26 -12.12 11.70
C ALA A 78 -4.19 -11.25 12.39
N PHE A 79 -3.88 -11.55 13.65
CA PHE A 79 -2.72 -10.97 14.33
C PHE A 79 -1.43 -11.55 13.73
N ASP A 80 -1.00 -11.01 12.60
CA ASP A 80 0.29 -11.31 11.98
C ASP A 80 1.26 -10.12 12.07
N TYR A 81 2.46 -10.32 11.55
CA TYR A 81 3.53 -9.31 11.54
C TYR A 81 3.52 -8.42 10.29
N PHE A 82 2.64 -8.68 9.34
CA PHE A 82 2.62 -8.11 8.01
C PHE A 82 1.53 -7.02 7.90
N PRO A 83 1.91 -5.75 7.67
CA PRO A 83 0.95 -4.64 7.54
C PRO A 83 -0.11 -4.88 6.45
N SER A 84 0.26 -5.61 5.40
CA SER A 84 -0.60 -6.00 4.28
C SER A 84 -1.86 -6.76 4.71
N GLY A 85 -1.82 -7.49 5.84
CA GLY A 85 -2.96 -8.21 6.39
C GLY A 85 -4.16 -7.33 6.75
N SER A 86 -3.93 -6.05 7.06
CA SER A 86 -4.96 -5.06 7.38
C SER A 86 -5.68 -4.48 6.15
N LEU A 87 -5.12 -4.68 4.96
CA LEU A 87 -5.66 -4.14 3.70
C LEU A 87 -6.57 -5.14 2.98
N ALA A 88 -6.56 -6.41 3.40
CA ALA A 88 -7.43 -7.44 2.84
C ALA A 88 -8.83 -7.37 3.51
N PRO A 89 -9.92 -7.38 2.73
CA PRO A 89 -11.26 -7.45 3.31
C PRO A 89 -11.46 -8.79 4.05
N PRO A 90 -12.24 -8.82 5.14
CA PRO A 90 -12.66 -10.07 5.75
C PRO A 90 -13.48 -10.92 4.74
N PRO A 91 -13.43 -12.26 4.84
CA PRO A 91 -14.15 -13.17 3.94
C PRO A 91 -15.68 -13.00 4.00
#